data_AF-A0A067PTK9-F1
#
_entry.id   AF-A0A067PTK9-F1
#
_cell.length_a   1.000
_cell.length_b   1.000
_cell.length_c   1.000
_cell.angle_alpha   90.00
_cell.angle_beta   90.00
_cell.angle_gamma   90.00
#
_symmetry.space_group_name_H-M   'P 1'
#
loop_
_entity.id
_entity.type
_entity.pdbx_description
1 polymer ?
#
loop_
_entity_poly.entity_id
_entity_poly.type
_entity_poly.pdbx_seq_one_letter_code
_entity_poly.pdbx_strand_id
1 'polypeptide(L)'
;MNRLRMPRTVLAASALALASTHEPAKEKLLIYPLPEAQILVVDEPSELEKQIGDVRRKVTGAYLDAHASVQGVVSRWIGVEHAVESRIKSLLDPTEEITPGLLYTTIATLSTSIVTRSRGLPTRLILPPTAFLVSLSYFLPKTSSNVSDYYEELEDRFAPTFGEKRRIGVAHSAMAVDRVKDSLAGAREGFGKGVGNGVDWVQGLTGLKIREALGWSEGVLHQTEIRTKEVGSAVGKLLEKDENLAKAFARDVKRETVERLKVGKEDIRKMLQTDESLVAELVEGVGKETVERVKVGKEEVVKLAETDKELVGKNAEEFKETTKAEAKKLV
;
A
#
# COMPACT_ATOMS: atom_id res chain seq x y z
N MET A 1 3.41 -2.85 -27.83
CA MET A 1 2.93 -1.68 -28.59
C MET A 1 3.09 -1.97 -30.08
N ASN A 2 2.10 -2.58 -30.73
CA ASN A 2 2.10 -2.84 -32.16
C ASN A 2 1.21 -1.80 -32.85
N ARG A 3 1.83 -0.84 -33.55
CA ARG A 3 1.12 0.14 -34.39
C ARG A 3 1.14 -0.37 -35.82
N LEU A 4 0.00 -0.87 -36.31
CA LEU A 4 -0.21 -1.11 -37.74
C LEU A 4 -0.22 0.24 -38.47
N ARG A 5 0.80 0.48 -39.30
CA ARG A 5 0.82 1.55 -40.29
C ARG A 5 0.12 1.04 -41.57
N MET A 6 -1.02 1.64 -41.89
CA MET A 6 -1.63 1.56 -43.23
C MET A 6 -0.75 2.34 -44.24
N PRO A 7 -0.50 1.82 -45.45
CA PRO A 7 -0.01 2.64 -46.55
C PRO A 7 -1.17 3.35 -47.25
N ARG A 8 -1.10 4.68 -47.26
CA ARG A 8 -1.82 5.56 -48.17
C ARG A 8 -1.05 5.58 -49.49
N THR A 9 -1.62 5.01 -50.55
CA THR A 9 -1.24 5.34 -51.93
C THR A 9 -2.47 5.83 -52.66
N VAL A 10 -2.34 7.08 -53.11
CA VAL A 10 -3.33 7.94 -53.71
C VAL A 10 -3.11 7.93 -55.22
N LEU A 11 -4.22 7.75 -55.95
CA LEU A 11 -4.54 8.22 -57.31
C LEU A 11 -3.76 7.76 -58.55
N ALA A 12 -4.59 7.69 -59.61
CA ALA A 12 -4.29 7.87 -61.02
C ALA A 12 -3.76 6.65 -61.78
N ALA A 13 -4.70 5.83 -62.27
CA ALA A 13 -4.48 4.96 -63.41
C ALA A 13 -5.57 5.20 -64.48
N SER A 14 -5.10 5.76 -65.60
CA SER A 14 -5.60 5.60 -66.98
C SER A 14 -7.05 5.96 -67.31
N ALA A 15 -7.28 7.25 -67.61
CA ALA A 15 -8.15 7.63 -68.71
C ALA A 15 -7.39 7.43 -70.03
N LEU A 16 -7.52 6.25 -70.64
CA LEU A 16 -7.07 5.98 -72.00
C LEU A 16 -8.29 6.13 -72.92
N ALA A 17 -8.52 7.36 -73.35
CA ALA A 17 -9.38 7.67 -74.48
C ALA A 17 -8.70 7.10 -75.75
N LEU A 18 -9.05 5.86 -76.12
CA LEU A 18 -8.80 5.36 -77.46
C LEU A 18 -9.84 6.00 -78.38
N ALA A 19 -9.47 7.15 -78.94
CA ALA A 19 -10.06 7.68 -80.15
C ALA A 19 -9.71 6.72 -81.30
N SER A 20 -10.49 5.66 -81.46
CA SER A 20 -10.53 4.90 -82.70
C SER A 20 -11.37 5.69 -83.69
N THR A 21 -10.70 6.43 -84.56
CA THR A 21 -11.23 6.88 -85.85
C THR A 21 -11.62 5.64 -86.64
N HIS A 22 -12.90 5.26 -86.59
CA HIS A 22 -13.44 4.22 -87.45
C HIS A 22 -13.89 4.90 -88.74
N GLU A 23 -13.04 4.83 -89.78
CA GLU A 23 -13.50 4.97 -91.16
C GLU A 23 -14.57 3.90 -91.48
N PRO A 24 -15.53 4.19 -92.38
CA PRO A 24 -16.68 3.34 -92.63
C PRO A 24 -16.27 2.07 -93.39
N ALA A 25 -15.92 1.02 -92.66
CA ALA A 25 -15.81 -0.32 -93.21
C ALA A 25 -17.23 -0.85 -93.50
N LYS A 26 -17.54 -1.07 -94.79
CA LYS A 26 -18.78 -1.66 -95.31
C LYS A 26 -19.41 -2.66 -94.34
N GLU A 27 -20.66 -2.37 -93.93
CA GLU A 27 -21.53 -3.25 -93.16
C GLU A 27 -21.62 -4.63 -93.80
N LYS A 28 -20.92 -5.62 -93.21
CA LYS A 28 -21.25 -7.02 -93.44
C LYS A 28 -22.49 -7.32 -92.61
N LEU A 29 -23.62 -7.53 -93.29
CA LEU A 29 -24.86 -8.03 -92.69
C LEU A 29 -24.57 -9.32 -91.92
N LEU A 30 -24.85 -9.32 -90.62
CA LEU A 30 -24.71 -10.50 -89.77
C LEU A 30 -25.74 -11.55 -90.24
N ILE A 31 -25.27 -12.73 -90.68
CA ILE A 31 -26.12 -13.83 -91.19
C ILE A 31 -26.86 -14.56 -90.04
N TYR A 32 -26.40 -14.38 -88.80
CA TYR A 32 -27.03 -14.98 -87.63
C TYR A 32 -27.90 -13.96 -86.92
N PRO A 33 -29.14 -14.32 -86.54
CA PRO A 33 -29.91 -13.51 -85.61
C PRO A 33 -29.10 -13.39 -84.32
N LEU A 34 -28.93 -12.16 -83.82
CA LEU A 34 -28.32 -11.95 -82.52
C LEU A 34 -29.19 -12.66 -81.46
N PRO A 35 -28.59 -13.34 -80.47
CA PRO A 35 -29.34 -13.89 -79.34
C PRO A 35 -30.19 -12.77 -78.73
N GLU A 36 -31.48 -13.02 -78.52
CA GLU A 36 -32.38 -12.06 -77.89
C GLU A 36 -31.73 -11.57 -76.59
N ALA A 37 -31.54 -10.25 -76.48
CA ALA A 37 -30.96 -9.64 -75.31
C ALA A 37 -31.82 -10.02 -74.10
N GLN A 38 -31.32 -10.89 -73.22
CA GLN A 38 -31.98 -11.21 -71.97
C GLN A 38 -32.05 -9.92 -71.15
N ILE A 39 -33.26 -9.36 -71.05
CA ILE A 39 -33.52 -8.16 -70.25
C ILE A 39 -33.42 -8.60 -68.79
N LEU A 40 -32.24 -8.37 -68.20
CA LEU A 40 -31.98 -8.61 -66.79
C LEU A 40 -32.57 -7.43 -66.03
N VAL A 41 -33.76 -7.62 -65.43
CA VAL A 41 -34.39 -6.63 -64.56
C VAL A 41 -33.51 -6.51 -63.32
N VAL A 42 -32.69 -5.47 -63.30
CA VAL A 42 -31.93 -5.09 -62.10
C VAL A 42 -32.91 -4.30 -61.24
N ASP A 43 -33.38 -4.92 -60.16
CA ASP A 43 -34.15 -4.22 -59.12
C ASP A 43 -33.23 -3.18 -58.48
N GLU A 44 -33.27 -1.94 -58.98
CA GLU A 44 -32.56 -0.84 -58.37
C GLU A 44 -33.25 -0.48 -57.04
N PRO A 45 -32.52 -0.48 -55.92
CA PRO A 45 -33.10 -0.16 -54.64
C PRO A 45 -33.59 1.28 -54.65
N SER A 46 -34.83 1.45 -54.21
CA SER A 46 -35.47 2.75 -54.02
C SER A 46 -34.62 3.66 -53.13
N GLU A 47 -34.62 4.97 -53.39
CA GLU A 47 -33.94 5.95 -52.53
C GLU A 47 -34.39 5.87 -51.07
N LEU A 48 -35.66 5.51 -50.83
CA LEU A 48 -36.18 5.28 -49.48
C LEU A 48 -35.54 4.05 -48.82
N GLU A 49 -35.33 2.98 -49.59
CA GLU A 49 -34.73 1.75 -49.11
C GLU A 49 -33.26 1.97 -48.73
N LYS A 50 -32.52 2.77 -49.51
CA LYS A 50 -31.16 3.20 -49.17
C LYS A 50 -31.12 3.97 -47.85
N GLN A 51 -32.03 4.93 -47.67
CA GLN A 51 -32.11 5.73 -46.45
C GLN A 51 -32.48 4.88 -45.23
N ILE A 52 -33.45 3.98 -45.34
CA ILE A 52 -33.81 3.04 -44.25
C ILE A 52 -32.63 2.11 -43.93
N GLY A 53 -31.91 1.64 -44.95
CA GLY A 53 -30.70 0.84 -44.80
C GLY A 53 -29.60 1.58 -44.03
N ASP A 54 -29.37 2.85 -44.35
CA ASP A 54 -28.36 3.67 -43.68
C ASP A 54 -28.72 3.99 -42.22
N VAL A 55 -30.00 4.32 -41.97
CA VAL A 55 -30.49 4.52 -40.60
C VAL A 55 -30.34 3.25 -39.79
N ARG A 56 -30.76 2.10 -40.32
CA ARG A 56 -30.63 0.81 -39.65
C ARG A 56 -29.16 0.51 -39.31
N ARG A 57 -28.25 0.69 -40.26
CA ARG A 57 -26.81 0.47 -40.04
C ARG A 57 -26.24 1.40 -38.97
N LYS A 58 -26.63 2.68 -38.95
CA LYS A 58 -26.19 3.62 -37.91
C LYS A 58 -26.71 3.25 -36.53
N VAL A 59 -27.99 2.87 -36.43
CA VAL A 59 -28.60 2.45 -35.15
C VAL A 59 -27.99 1.14 -34.66
N THR A 60 -27.86 0.13 -35.53
CA THR A 60 -27.23 -1.14 -35.17
C THR A 60 -25.76 -0.95 -34.84
N GLY A 61 -25.03 -0.13 -35.58
CA GLY A 61 -23.64 0.23 -35.29
C GLY A 61 -23.49 0.88 -33.92
N ALA A 62 -24.28 1.93 -33.63
CA ALA A 62 -24.26 2.61 -32.34
C ALA A 62 -24.61 1.67 -31.17
N TYR A 63 -25.58 0.77 -31.36
CA TYR A 63 -25.94 -0.24 -30.37
C TYR A 63 -24.80 -1.23 -30.11
N LEU A 64 -24.18 -1.75 -31.18
CA LEU A 64 -23.05 -2.67 -31.07
C LEU A 64 -21.82 -2.00 -30.43
N ASP A 65 -21.54 -0.74 -30.75
CA ASP A 65 -20.44 0.03 -30.17
C ASP A 65 -20.65 0.29 -28.67
N ALA A 66 -21.89 0.61 -28.28
CA ALA A 66 -22.25 0.76 -26.87
C ALA A 66 -22.11 -0.58 -26.12
N HIS A 67 -22.61 -1.66 -26.70
CA HIS A 67 -22.47 -3.00 -26.13
C HIS A 67 -21.00 -3.41 -26.01
N ALA A 68 -20.18 -3.17 -27.04
CA ALA A 68 -18.76 -3.46 -27.03
C ALA A 68 -18.00 -2.65 -25.97
N SER A 69 -18.39 -1.39 -25.75
CA SER A 69 -17.80 -0.53 -24.71
C SER A 69 -18.09 -1.06 -23.30
N VAL A 70 -19.34 -1.45 -23.03
CA VAL A 70 -19.74 -2.07 -21.76
C VAL A 70 -19.03 -3.40 -21.57
N GLN A 71 -19.05 -4.26 -22.57
CA GLN A 71 -18.37 -5.54 -22.53
C GLN A 71 -16.86 -5.36 -22.31
N GLY A 72 -16.23 -4.35 -22.91
CA GLY A 72 -14.83 -4.01 -22.67
C GLY A 72 -14.53 -3.61 -21.23
N VAL A 73 -15.41 -2.83 -20.58
CA VAL A 73 -15.27 -2.48 -19.15
C VAL A 73 -15.45 -3.70 -18.27
N VAL A 74 -16.46 -4.53 -18.55
CA VAL A 74 -16.72 -5.77 -17.80
C VAL A 74 -15.55 -6.74 -17.96
N SER A 75 -15.01 -6.92 -19.16
CA SER A 75 -13.83 -7.77 -19.40
C SER A 75 -12.60 -7.26 -18.67
N ARG A 76 -12.39 -5.94 -18.57
CA ARG A 76 -11.32 -5.36 -17.75
C ARG A 76 -11.52 -5.66 -16.27
N TRP A 77 -12.75 -5.52 -15.78
CA TRP A 77 -13.08 -5.82 -14.38
C TRP A 77 -12.85 -7.30 -14.05
N ILE A 78 -13.33 -8.20 -14.90
CA ILE A 78 -13.11 -9.65 -14.77
C ILE A 78 -11.61 -9.96 -14.80
N GLY A 79 -10.84 -9.28 -15.65
CA GLY A 79 -9.38 -9.43 -15.68
C GLY A 79 -8.70 -9.00 -14.38
N VAL A 80 -9.16 -7.91 -13.77
CA VAL A 80 -8.69 -7.47 -12.44
C VAL A 80 -9.08 -8.49 -11.37
N GLU A 81 -10.31 -9.01 -11.40
CA GLU A 81 -10.78 -10.03 -10.47
C GLU A 81 -9.93 -11.30 -10.56
N HIS A 82 -9.67 -11.81 -11.76
CA HIS A 82 -8.82 -12.99 -11.96
C HIS A 82 -7.37 -12.74 -11.53
N ALA A 83 -6.84 -11.54 -11.77
CA ALA A 83 -5.51 -11.18 -11.31
C ALA A 83 -5.44 -11.15 -9.77
N VAL A 84 -6.45 -10.60 -9.12
CA VAL A 84 -6.56 -10.57 -7.65
C VAL A 84 -6.76 -11.97 -7.09
N GLU A 85 -7.66 -12.78 -7.67
CA GLU A 85 -7.90 -14.16 -7.23
C GLU A 85 -6.65 -15.01 -7.38
N SER A 86 -5.97 -14.94 -8.53
CA SER A 86 -4.70 -15.64 -8.74
C SER A 86 -3.65 -15.19 -7.73
N ARG A 87 -3.63 -13.90 -7.36
CA ARG A 87 -2.67 -13.37 -6.37
C ARG A 87 -3.01 -13.84 -4.96
N ILE A 88 -4.28 -13.78 -4.55
CA ILE A 88 -4.74 -14.27 -3.25
C ILE A 88 -4.44 -15.76 -3.12
N LYS A 89 -4.75 -16.56 -4.16
CA LYS A 89 -4.44 -17.99 -4.20
C LYS A 89 -2.94 -18.27 -4.11
N SER A 90 -2.09 -17.39 -4.65
CA SER A 90 -0.63 -17.55 -4.53
C SER A 90 -0.10 -17.21 -3.14
N LEU A 91 -0.81 -16.37 -2.37
CA LEU A 91 -0.41 -15.98 -1.02
C LEU A 91 -0.90 -16.96 0.05
N LEU A 92 -2.04 -17.61 -0.18
CA LEU A 92 -2.57 -18.65 0.71
C LEU A 92 -1.81 -19.97 0.51
N ASP A 93 -1.27 -20.52 1.60
CA ASP A 93 -0.72 -21.88 1.60
C ASP A 93 -1.87 -22.90 1.77
N PRO A 94 -2.07 -23.84 0.83
CA PRO A 94 -3.13 -24.86 0.93
C PRO A 94 -2.93 -25.87 2.06
N THR A 95 -1.75 -25.88 2.70
CA THR A 95 -1.46 -26.74 3.85
C THR A 95 -1.97 -26.17 5.19
N GLU A 96 -2.42 -24.92 5.22
CA GLU A 96 -3.03 -24.30 6.42
C GLU A 96 -4.56 -24.40 6.39
N GLU A 97 -5.17 -24.63 7.56
CA GLU A 97 -6.62 -24.65 7.71
C GLU A 97 -7.20 -23.21 7.71
N ILE A 98 -7.50 -22.70 6.51
CA ILE A 98 -7.98 -21.32 6.33
C ILE A 98 -9.33 -21.08 7.01
N THR A 99 -10.22 -22.08 6.99
CA THR A 99 -11.60 -21.95 7.50
C THR A 99 -11.65 -21.62 9.00
N PRO A 100 -11.00 -22.38 9.90
CA PRO A 100 -10.94 -22.01 11.31
C PRO A 100 -10.03 -20.80 11.55
N GLY A 101 -8.90 -20.66 10.83
CA GLY A 101 -7.97 -19.54 11.02
C GLY A 101 -8.61 -18.18 10.76
N LEU A 102 -9.37 -18.04 9.67
CA LEU A 102 -10.10 -16.81 9.37
C LEU A 102 -11.23 -16.52 10.38
N LEU A 103 -11.89 -17.57 10.89
CA LEU A 103 -12.89 -17.42 11.94
C LEU A 103 -12.27 -16.93 13.24
N TYR A 104 -11.15 -17.50 13.68
CA TYR A 104 -10.51 -17.09 14.93
C TYR A 104 -9.91 -15.68 14.85
N THR A 105 -9.31 -15.31 13.72
CA THR A 105 -8.80 -13.95 13.49
C THR A 105 -9.91 -12.91 13.51
N THR A 106 -11.03 -13.18 12.84
CA THR A 106 -12.18 -12.28 12.81
C THR A 106 -12.84 -12.16 14.19
N ILE A 107 -13.02 -13.28 14.91
CA ILE A 107 -13.55 -13.28 16.30
C ILE A 107 -12.62 -12.51 17.24
N ALA A 108 -11.30 -12.70 17.16
CA ALA A 108 -10.33 -11.97 17.97
C ALA A 108 -10.37 -10.46 17.70
N THR A 109 -10.49 -10.08 16.43
CA THR A 109 -10.60 -8.68 15.98
C THR A 109 -11.90 -8.04 16.45
N LEU A 110 -13.03 -8.73 16.26
CA LEU A 110 -14.35 -8.28 16.70
C LEU A 110 -14.43 -8.17 18.23
N SER A 111 -13.90 -9.15 18.95
CA SER A 111 -13.82 -9.12 20.41
C SER A 111 -13.00 -7.93 20.89
N THR A 112 -11.87 -7.66 20.22
CA THR A 112 -11.04 -6.48 20.52
C THR A 112 -11.79 -5.18 20.23
N SER A 113 -12.56 -5.10 19.15
CA SER A 113 -13.42 -3.96 18.82
C SER A 113 -14.48 -3.71 19.90
N ILE A 114 -15.12 -4.77 20.39
CA ILE A 114 -16.10 -4.67 21.48
C ILE A 114 -15.44 -4.20 22.78
N VAL A 115 -14.28 -4.77 23.14
CA VAL A 115 -13.53 -4.39 24.36
C VAL A 115 -13.02 -2.95 24.29
N THR A 116 -12.69 -2.46 23.11
CA THR A 116 -12.17 -1.09 22.90
C THR A 116 -13.27 -0.07 22.68
N ARG A 117 -14.53 -0.51 22.58
CA ARG A 117 -15.69 0.36 22.39
C ARG A 117 -15.84 1.42 23.48
N SER A 118 -15.50 1.09 24.73
CA SER A 118 -15.60 1.98 25.88
C SER A 118 -14.34 2.81 26.16
N ARG A 119 -13.27 2.64 25.36
CA ARG A 119 -12.02 3.37 25.50
C ARG A 119 -11.96 4.55 24.52
N GLY A 120 -10.99 5.45 24.71
CA GLY A 120 -10.85 6.65 23.88
C GLY A 120 -10.75 6.37 22.38
N LEU A 121 -11.07 7.37 21.56
CA LEU A 121 -11.00 7.31 20.09
C LEU A 121 -9.70 6.69 19.51
N PRO A 122 -8.48 7.02 19.97
CA PRO A 122 -7.27 6.43 19.40
C PRO A 122 -7.21 4.92 19.62
N THR A 123 -7.53 4.45 20.83
CA THR A 123 -7.54 3.01 21.13
C THR A 123 -8.60 2.26 20.35
N ARG A 124 -9.76 2.89 20.08
CA ARG A 124 -10.85 2.27 19.31
C ARG A 124 -10.50 2.09 17.83
N LEU A 125 -9.68 2.97 17.26
CA LEU A 125 -9.28 2.87 15.86
C LEU A 125 -8.03 2.01 15.66
N ILE A 126 -7.10 2.03 16.63
CA ILE A 126 -5.81 1.36 16.48
C ILE A 126 -5.88 -0.10 16.95
N LEU A 127 -6.57 -0.41 18.07
CA LEU A 127 -6.53 -1.76 18.60
C LEU A 127 -7.13 -2.82 17.66
N PRO A 128 -8.30 -2.64 17.02
CA PRO A 128 -8.87 -3.70 16.19
C PRO A 128 -7.98 -4.08 15.01
N PRO A 129 -7.41 -3.14 14.21
CA PRO A 129 -6.43 -3.47 13.18
C PRO A 129 -5.17 -4.15 13.73
N THR A 130 -4.65 -3.71 14.88
CA THR A 130 -3.47 -4.37 15.47
C THR A 130 -3.78 -5.79 15.93
N ALA A 131 -4.94 -6.02 16.53
CA ALA A 131 -5.38 -7.36 16.92
C ALA A 131 -5.64 -8.25 15.70
N PHE A 132 -6.13 -7.69 14.60
CA PHE A 132 -6.23 -8.41 13.33
C PHE A 132 -4.86 -8.89 12.85
N LEU A 133 -3.86 -8.00 12.78
CA LEU A 133 -2.50 -8.38 12.34
C LEU A 133 -1.85 -9.41 13.28
N VAL A 134 -1.98 -9.22 14.59
CA VAL A 134 -1.43 -10.16 15.59
C VAL A 134 -2.13 -11.52 15.49
N SER A 135 -3.46 -11.54 15.41
CA SER A 135 -4.21 -12.79 15.28
C SER A 135 -3.92 -13.48 13.94
N LEU A 136 -3.74 -12.73 12.86
CA LEU A 136 -3.39 -13.28 11.55
C LEU A 136 -2.03 -13.99 11.59
N SER A 137 -1.01 -13.34 12.19
CA SER A 137 0.30 -13.96 12.40
C SER A 137 0.25 -15.18 13.33
N TYR A 138 -0.70 -15.23 14.26
CA TYR A 138 -0.83 -16.34 15.21
C TYR A 138 -1.56 -17.56 14.62
N PHE A 139 -2.69 -17.33 13.95
CA PHE A 139 -3.53 -18.41 13.42
C PHE A 139 -3.17 -18.84 12.00
N LEU A 140 -2.53 -17.97 11.21
CA LEU A 140 -2.14 -18.22 9.81
C LEU A 140 -0.68 -17.80 9.58
N PRO A 141 0.30 -18.46 10.23
CA PRO A 141 1.69 -18.04 10.23
C PRO A 141 2.33 -18.08 8.84
N LYS A 142 2.05 -19.09 8.00
CA LYS A 142 2.64 -19.17 6.65
C LYS A 142 1.99 -18.18 5.71
N THR A 143 0.67 -18.04 5.76
CA THR A 143 -0.02 -17.00 4.98
C THR A 143 0.49 -15.60 5.36
N SER A 144 0.71 -15.34 6.65
CA SER A 144 1.30 -14.09 7.12
C SER A 144 2.73 -13.87 6.59
N SER A 145 3.56 -14.93 6.55
CA SER A 145 4.91 -14.86 5.98
C SER A 145 4.88 -14.58 4.47
N ASN A 146 4.03 -15.28 3.71
CA ASN A 146 3.91 -15.06 2.26
C ASN A 146 3.45 -13.63 1.95
N VAL A 147 2.52 -13.09 2.77
CA VAL A 147 2.08 -11.71 2.64
C VAL A 147 3.21 -10.75 2.97
N SER A 148 3.99 -10.98 4.04
CA SER A 148 5.13 -10.11 4.36
C SER A 148 6.17 -10.13 3.24
N ASP A 149 6.51 -11.31 2.70
CA ASP A 149 7.48 -11.48 1.62
C ASP A 149 7.03 -10.72 0.37
N TYR A 150 5.74 -10.76 0.06
CA TYR A 150 5.17 -9.97 -1.04
C TYR A 150 5.24 -8.46 -0.78
N TYR A 151 5.01 -8.01 0.45
CA TYR A 151 5.22 -6.61 0.81
C TYR A 151 6.68 -6.20 0.65
N GLU A 152 7.63 -7.08 0.98
CA GLU A 152 9.07 -6.81 0.75
C GLU A 152 9.38 -6.70 -0.75
N GLU A 153 8.86 -7.61 -1.58
CA GLU A 153 9.00 -7.54 -3.05
C GLU A 153 8.45 -6.22 -3.61
N LEU A 154 7.32 -5.75 -3.06
CA LEU A 154 6.71 -4.47 -3.45
C LEU A 154 7.57 -3.28 -3.04
N GLU A 155 8.07 -3.29 -1.81
CA GLU A 155 8.97 -2.25 -1.29
C GLU A 155 10.24 -2.17 -2.12
N ASP A 156 10.87 -3.30 -2.44
CA ASP A 156 12.08 -3.35 -3.25
C ASP A 156 11.84 -2.80 -4.67
N ARG A 157 10.65 -3.04 -5.22
CA ARG A 157 10.29 -2.59 -6.57
C ARG A 157 9.96 -1.11 -6.67
N PHE A 158 9.25 -0.57 -5.68
CA PHE A 158 8.70 0.79 -5.75
C PHE A 158 9.39 1.80 -4.81
N ALA A 159 9.98 1.34 -3.70
CA ALA A 159 10.56 2.20 -2.67
C ALA A 159 11.76 1.52 -1.95
N PRO A 160 12.87 1.22 -2.65
CA PRO A 160 13.97 0.42 -2.10
C PRO A 160 14.63 1.06 -0.87
N THR A 161 14.67 2.39 -0.79
CA THR A 161 15.22 3.13 0.36
C THR A 161 14.37 2.97 1.62
N PHE A 162 13.08 2.69 1.49
CA PHE A 162 12.19 2.41 2.62
C PHE A 162 12.35 0.97 3.10
N GLY A 163 12.48 0.02 2.16
CA GLY A 163 12.72 -1.39 2.46
C GLY A 163 13.98 -1.62 3.29
N GLU A 164 15.09 -0.96 2.95
CA GLU A 164 16.35 -1.06 3.70
C GLU A 164 16.19 -0.57 5.16
N LYS A 165 15.53 0.59 5.36
CA LYS A 165 15.27 1.13 6.70
C LYS A 165 14.35 0.24 7.52
N ARG A 166 13.30 -0.33 6.89
CA ARG A 166 12.40 -1.28 7.57
C ARG A 166 13.17 -2.53 8.01
N ARG A 167 14.00 -3.12 7.14
CA ARG A 167 14.80 -4.30 7.47
C ARG A 167 15.75 -4.05 8.63
N ILE A 168 16.43 -2.89 8.65
CA ILE A 168 17.28 -2.48 9.77
C ILE A 168 16.43 -2.35 11.05
N GLY A 169 15.29 -1.69 10.97
CA GLY A 169 14.36 -1.53 12.11
C GLY A 169 13.84 -2.86 12.64
N VAL A 170 13.46 -3.79 11.77
CA VAL A 170 13.00 -5.14 12.13
C VAL A 170 14.13 -5.96 12.76
N ALA A 171 15.35 -5.88 12.23
CA ALA A 171 16.50 -6.55 12.83
C ALA A 171 16.80 -6.03 14.25
N HIS A 172 16.77 -4.71 14.45
CA HIS A 172 16.98 -4.11 15.77
C HIS A 172 15.85 -4.42 16.75
N SER A 173 14.60 -4.48 16.29
CA SER A 173 13.47 -4.85 17.14
C SER A 173 13.52 -6.33 17.53
N ALA A 174 13.91 -7.23 16.60
CA ALA A 174 14.16 -8.63 16.90
C ALA A 174 15.25 -8.79 17.97
N MET A 175 16.39 -8.10 17.82
CA MET A 175 17.44 -8.09 18.83
C MET A 175 16.97 -7.54 20.19
N ALA A 176 16.10 -6.53 20.20
CA ALA A 176 15.54 -6.01 21.44
C ALA A 176 14.62 -7.02 22.13
N VAL A 177 13.79 -7.73 21.36
CA VAL A 177 12.93 -8.81 21.86
C VAL A 177 13.77 -9.94 22.45
N ASP A 178 14.85 -10.34 21.78
CA ASP A 178 15.72 -11.40 22.27
C ASP A 178 16.48 -10.96 23.53
N ARG A 179 16.97 -9.72 23.60
CA ARG A 179 17.54 -9.17 24.85
C ARG A 179 16.57 -9.19 26.01
N VAL A 180 15.27 -8.93 25.77
CA VAL A 180 14.25 -8.99 26.82
C VAL A 180 14.05 -10.43 27.28
N LYS A 181 14.00 -11.40 26.36
CA LYS A 181 13.93 -12.83 26.71
C LYS A 181 15.15 -13.29 27.50
N ASP A 182 16.35 -12.89 27.07
CA ASP A 182 17.61 -13.22 27.74
C ASP A 182 17.68 -12.59 29.13
N SER A 183 17.21 -11.35 29.27
CA SER A 183 17.12 -10.66 30.56
C SER A 183 16.13 -11.35 31.50
N LEU A 184 15.01 -11.85 30.99
CA LEU A 184 14.03 -12.62 31.75
C LEU A 184 14.58 -14.00 32.17
N ALA A 185 15.29 -14.68 31.27
CA ALA A 185 15.95 -15.95 31.56
C ALA A 185 17.03 -15.77 32.64
N GLY A 186 17.89 -14.76 32.47
CA GLY A 186 18.93 -14.39 33.44
C GLY A 186 18.35 -13.92 34.77
N ALA A 187 17.24 -13.18 34.78
CA ALA A 187 16.53 -12.83 36.01
C ALA A 187 15.98 -14.08 36.72
N ARG A 188 15.35 -15.01 36.00
CA ARG A 188 14.83 -16.27 36.57
C ARG A 188 15.93 -17.13 37.16
N GLU A 189 17.09 -17.20 36.50
CA GLU A 189 18.27 -17.89 37.02
C GLU A 189 18.88 -17.18 38.24
N GLY A 190 18.95 -15.84 38.19
CA GLY A 190 19.43 -14.99 39.28
C GLY A 190 18.54 -15.02 40.52
N PHE A 191 17.21 -15.13 40.34
CA PHE A 191 16.26 -15.35 41.44
C PHE A 191 16.50 -16.69 42.13
N GLY A 192 16.77 -17.76 41.38
CA GLY A 192 17.10 -19.07 41.95
C GLY A 192 18.38 -19.03 42.80
N LYS A 193 19.43 -18.35 42.31
CA LYS A 193 20.70 -18.18 43.03
C LYS A 193 20.59 -17.22 44.23
N GLY A 194 19.81 -16.15 44.08
CA GLY A 194 19.62 -15.12 45.12
C GLY A 194 18.78 -15.59 46.31
N VAL A 195 17.77 -16.43 46.08
CA VAL A 195 17.02 -17.07 47.17
C VAL A 195 17.90 -18.04 47.96
N GLY A 196 18.79 -18.80 47.29
CA GLY A 196 19.78 -19.65 47.95
C GLY A 196 20.73 -18.86 48.84
N ASN A 197 21.37 -17.82 48.28
CA ASN A 197 22.32 -16.98 49.03
C ASN A 197 21.66 -16.19 50.18
N GLY A 198 20.40 -15.78 50.03
CA GLY A 198 19.63 -15.13 51.09
C GLY A 198 19.32 -16.06 52.26
N VAL A 199 18.97 -17.32 51.97
CA VAL A 199 18.76 -18.35 53.00
C VAL A 199 20.08 -18.71 53.70
N ASP A 200 21.19 -18.80 52.95
CA ASP A 200 22.51 -19.08 53.51
C ASP A 200 23.02 -17.93 54.39
N TRP A 201 22.74 -16.67 54.02
CA TRP A 201 23.09 -15.50 54.83
C TRP A 201 22.28 -15.43 56.14
N VAL A 202 20.97 -15.69 56.08
CA VAL A 202 20.12 -15.76 57.28
C VAL A 202 20.52 -16.94 58.16
N GLN A 203 20.89 -18.09 57.58
CA GLN A 203 21.41 -19.24 58.32
C GLN A 203 22.77 -18.96 58.98
N GLY A 204 23.65 -18.20 58.31
CA GLY A 204 24.95 -17.79 58.87
C GLY A 204 24.84 -16.76 60.00
N LEU A 205 23.83 -15.88 59.95
CA LEU A 205 23.58 -14.87 60.99
C LEU A 205 22.80 -15.42 62.19
N THR A 206 21.83 -16.30 61.93
CA THR A 206 20.91 -16.78 62.97
C THR A 206 21.33 -18.13 63.54
N GLY A 207 22.27 -18.84 62.91
CA GLY A 207 22.70 -20.19 63.30
C GLY A 207 21.60 -21.25 63.21
N LEU A 208 20.39 -20.88 62.79
CA LEU A 208 19.24 -21.74 62.67
C LEU A 208 19.26 -22.39 61.29
N LYS A 209 19.21 -23.73 61.27
CA LYS A 209 19.17 -24.53 60.05
C LYS A 209 17.80 -24.49 59.37
N ILE A 210 17.41 -23.32 58.88
CA ILE A 210 16.11 -23.07 58.26
C ILE A 210 15.91 -23.94 57.00
N ARG A 211 17.00 -24.23 56.27
CA ARG A 211 16.99 -25.11 55.08
C ARG A 211 16.57 -26.56 55.39
N GLU A 212 16.96 -27.09 56.55
CA GLU A 212 16.58 -28.44 57.02
C GLU A 212 15.20 -28.42 57.69
N ALA A 213 14.86 -27.37 58.42
CA ALA A 213 13.56 -27.24 59.09
C ALA A 213 12.38 -27.07 58.12
N LEU A 214 12.59 -26.47 56.94
CA LEU A 214 11.57 -26.35 55.88
C LEU A 214 11.58 -27.51 54.86
N GLY A 215 12.49 -28.48 54.97
CA GLY A 215 12.56 -29.63 54.07
C GLY A 215 12.92 -29.28 52.62
N TRP A 216 13.72 -28.23 52.40
CA TRP A 216 14.11 -27.76 51.06
C TRP A 216 15.44 -28.37 50.58
N SER A 217 15.67 -29.68 50.78
CA SER A 217 16.86 -30.37 50.25
C SER A 217 16.53 -31.32 49.10
N GLU A 218 17.09 -31.00 47.94
CA GLU A 218 17.37 -31.83 46.74
C GLU A 218 16.25 -32.57 45.99
N GLY A 219 15.04 -32.73 46.55
CA GLY A 219 13.94 -33.44 45.85
C GLY A 219 12.96 -32.58 45.04
N VAL A 220 12.99 -31.24 45.17
CA VAL A 220 11.87 -30.36 44.74
C VAL A 220 12.17 -29.55 43.48
N LEU A 221 13.17 -29.94 42.69
CA LEU A 221 13.42 -29.33 41.37
C LEU A 221 12.61 -29.98 40.23
N HIS A 222 11.88 -31.07 40.50
CA HIS A 222 11.06 -31.76 39.49
C HIS A 222 9.54 -31.69 39.70
N GLN A 223 9.03 -30.83 40.60
CA GLN A 223 7.57 -30.72 40.81
C GLN A 223 7.06 -29.26 40.84
N THR A 224 7.69 -28.40 40.05
CA THR A 224 7.28 -27.00 39.89
C THR A 224 6.20 -26.84 38.84
N GLU A 225 5.00 -27.35 39.11
CA GLU A 225 3.80 -26.90 38.39
C GLU A 225 2.58 -26.66 39.30
N ILE A 226 2.58 -27.16 40.55
CA ILE A 226 1.36 -27.13 41.38
C ILE A 226 1.44 -26.14 42.56
N ARG A 227 2.62 -25.63 42.96
CA ARG A 227 2.77 -24.78 44.18
C ARG A 227 3.02 -23.28 43.95
N THR A 228 2.66 -22.74 42.79
CA THR A 228 2.73 -21.29 42.53
C THR A 228 1.67 -20.48 43.30
N LYS A 229 0.60 -21.11 43.80
CA LYS A 229 -0.46 -20.43 44.57
C LYS A 229 -0.16 -20.24 46.05
N GLU A 230 0.67 -21.08 46.68
CA GLU A 230 1.00 -20.95 48.10
C GLU A 230 2.11 -19.92 48.36
N VAL A 231 3.13 -19.88 47.49
CA VAL A 231 4.27 -18.94 47.63
C VAL A 231 3.81 -17.48 47.51
N GLY A 232 2.83 -17.19 46.63
CA GLY A 232 2.26 -15.84 46.52
C GLY A 232 1.58 -15.36 47.82
N SER A 233 0.94 -16.28 48.55
CA SER A 233 0.28 -15.95 49.83
C SER A 233 1.26 -15.87 51.01
N ALA A 234 2.38 -16.59 50.96
CA ALA A 234 3.44 -16.51 51.97
C ALA A 234 4.27 -15.22 51.82
N VAL A 235 4.54 -14.81 50.58
CA VAL A 235 5.23 -13.54 50.27
C VAL A 235 4.36 -12.34 50.64
N GLY A 236 3.04 -12.39 50.40
CA GLY A 236 2.11 -11.37 50.86
C GLY A 236 2.09 -11.20 52.39
N LYS A 237 2.12 -12.30 53.14
CA LYS A 237 2.14 -12.29 54.61
C LYS A 237 3.48 -11.86 55.22
N LEU A 238 4.59 -12.05 54.51
CA LEU A 238 5.91 -11.57 54.94
C LEU A 238 6.10 -10.08 54.61
N LEU A 239 5.53 -9.59 53.51
CA LEU A 239 5.52 -8.17 53.15
C LEU A 239 4.67 -7.30 54.09
N GLU A 240 3.62 -7.86 54.69
CA GLU A 240 2.85 -7.16 55.74
C GLU A 240 3.58 -7.09 57.09
N LYS A 241 4.50 -8.02 57.38
CA LYS A 241 5.09 -8.18 58.71
C LYS A 241 6.34 -7.32 58.96
N ASP A 242 7.02 -6.88 57.90
CA ASP A 242 8.21 -6.03 57.99
C ASP A 242 8.10 -4.77 57.11
N GLU A 243 7.25 -3.85 57.55
CA GLU A 243 7.01 -2.53 56.93
C GLU A 243 8.31 -1.72 56.74
N ASN A 244 9.32 -1.96 57.60
CA ASN A 244 10.62 -1.31 57.54
C ASN A 244 11.49 -1.80 56.38
N LEU A 245 11.37 -3.07 55.99
CA LEU A 245 12.14 -3.67 54.90
C LEU A 245 11.57 -3.26 53.54
N ALA A 246 10.23 -3.20 53.44
CA ALA A 246 9.54 -2.62 52.28
C ALA A 246 9.86 -1.13 52.09
N LYS A 247 9.91 -0.34 53.19
CA LYS A 247 10.30 1.08 53.15
C LYS A 247 11.79 1.31 52.86
N ALA A 248 12.67 0.37 53.18
CA ALA A 248 14.09 0.43 52.84
C ALA A 248 14.30 0.14 51.34
N PHE A 249 13.74 -0.96 50.85
CA PHE A 249 13.82 -1.34 49.44
C PHE A 249 13.15 -0.31 48.51
N ALA A 250 11.99 0.21 48.88
CA ALA A 250 11.33 1.28 48.11
C ALA A 250 12.16 2.57 48.06
N ARG A 251 12.94 2.87 49.12
CA ARG A 251 13.85 4.02 49.13
C ARG A 251 15.07 3.77 48.24
N ASP A 252 15.67 2.59 48.28
CA ASP A 252 16.83 2.26 47.46
C ASP A 252 16.48 2.21 45.96
N VAL A 253 15.37 1.57 45.60
CA VAL A 253 14.89 1.55 44.21
C VAL A 253 14.51 2.96 43.73
N LYS A 254 13.87 3.78 44.58
CA LYS A 254 13.56 5.18 44.21
C LYS A 254 14.83 6.01 44.02
N ARG A 255 15.88 5.78 44.81
CA ARG A 255 17.16 6.49 44.71
C ARG A 255 17.90 6.10 43.43
N GLU A 256 18.01 4.81 43.16
CA GLU A 256 18.66 4.29 41.96
C GLU A 256 17.91 4.70 40.68
N THR A 257 16.58 4.67 40.70
CA THR A 257 15.75 5.09 39.55
C THR A 257 15.87 6.60 39.32
N VAL A 258 15.92 7.43 40.38
CA VAL A 258 16.12 8.88 40.26
C VAL A 258 17.52 9.22 39.76
N GLU A 259 18.54 8.48 40.17
CA GLU A 259 19.91 8.66 39.65
C GLU A 259 20.02 8.24 38.18
N ARG A 260 19.46 7.09 37.80
CA ARG A 260 19.42 6.65 36.39
C ARG A 260 18.58 7.59 35.51
N LEU A 261 17.51 8.18 36.05
CA LEU A 261 16.73 9.21 35.35
C LEU A 261 17.46 10.54 35.23
N LYS A 262 18.30 10.93 36.20
CA LYS A 262 19.12 12.16 36.09
C LYS A 262 20.22 11.99 35.06
N VAL A 263 20.94 10.85 35.09
CA VAL A 263 21.96 10.51 34.08
C VAL A 263 21.32 10.40 32.70
N GLY A 264 20.19 9.71 32.58
CA GLY A 264 19.43 9.62 31.34
C GLY A 264 18.89 10.97 30.85
N LYS A 265 18.47 11.87 31.74
CA LYS A 265 17.99 13.22 31.37
C LYS A 265 19.13 14.12 30.92
N GLU A 266 20.33 13.98 31.47
CA GLU A 266 21.52 14.70 31.00
C GLU A 266 22.01 14.18 29.64
N ASP A 267 21.98 12.88 29.42
CA ASP A 267 22.35 12.28 28.12
C ASP A 267 21.31 12.58 27.04
N ILE A 268 20.00 12.54 27.37
CA ILE A 268 18.92 12.99 26.47
C ILE A 268 19.05 14.49 26.17
N ARG A 269 19.50 15.31 27.12
CA ARG A 269 19.71 16.76 26.89
C ARG A 269 20.91 17.02 25.98
N LYS A 270 21.98 16.23 26.10
CA LYS A 270 23.13 16.27 25.17
C LYS A 270 22.75 15.81 23.77
N MET A 271 21.93 14.75 23.65
CA MET A 271 21.40 14.31 22.35
C MET A 271 20.47 15.35 21.72
N LEU A 272 19.56 15.97 22.50
CA LEU A 272 18.68 17.03 22.03
C LEU A 272 19.43 18.30 21.60
N GLN A 273 20.50 18.69 22.30
CA GLN A 273 21.32 19.84 21.88
C GLN A 273 22.10 19.55 20.59
N THR A 274 22.53 18.29 20.41
CA THR A 274 23.21 17.86 19.18
C THR A 274 22.22 17.85 18.01
N ASP A 275 21.01 17.34 18.22
CA ASP A 275 19.94 17.31 17.22
C ASP A 275 19.38 18.72 16.90
N GLU A 276 19.25 19.62 17.88
CA GLU A 276 18.79 21.00 17.64
C GLU A 276 19.82 21.80 16.83
N SER A 277 21.12 21.54 17.03
CA SER A 277 22.18 22.14 16.21
C SER A 277 22.23 21.59 14.79
N LEU A 278 22.01 20.28 14.60
CA LEU A 278 21.91 19.65 13.28
C LEU A 278 20.65 20.09 12.55
N VAL A 279 19.52 20.23 13.25
CA VAL A 279 18.26 20.72 12.69
C VAL A 279 18.37 22.21 12.35
N ALA A 280 19.05 23.04 13.14
CA ALA A 280 19.28 24.45 12.81
C ALA A 280 20.17 24.61 11.56
N GLU A 281 21.22 23.79 11.42
CA GLU A 281 22.08 23.77 10.23
C GLU A 281 21.32 23.27 8.99
N LEU A 282 20.46 22.25 9.15
CA LEU A 282 19.61 21.74 8.06
C LEU A 282 18.50 22.72 7.67
N VAL A 283 17.91 23.43 8.64
CA VAL A 283 16.86 24.44 8.41
C VAL A 283 17.42 25.72 7.78
N GLU A 284 18.63 26.16 8.15
CA GLU A 284 19.30 27.25 7.44
C GLU A 284 19.71 26.86 6.01
N GLY A 285 20.19 25.62 5.82
CA GLY A 285 20.55 25.09 4.50
C GLY A 285 19.33 24.98 3.58
N VAL A 286 18.25 24.36 4.05
CA VAL A 286 16.99 24.19 3.30
C VAL A 286 16.26 25.52 3.13
N GLY A 287 16.31 26.42 4.11
CA GLY A 287 15.70 27.75 4.04
C GLY A 287 16.33 28.64 2.97
N LYS A 288 17.66 28.61 2.81
CA LYS A 288 18.36 29.37 1.75
C LYS A 288 18.06 28.79 0.36
N GLU A 289 18.05 27.47 0.23
CA GLU A 289 17.77 26.80 -1.05
C GLU A 289 16.29 26.95 -1.49
N THR A 290 15.34 26.90 -0.55
CA THR A 290 13.91 27.10 -0.86
C THR A 290 13.58 28.56 -1.18
N VAL A 291 14.22 29.53 -0.52
CA VAL A 291 14.03 30.96 -0.84
C VAL A 291 14.61 31.32 -2.21
N GLU A 292 15.74 30.74 -2.61
CA GLU A 292 16.25 30.89 -3.98
C GLU A 292 15.33 30.24 -5.02
N ARG A 293 14.86 29.01 -4.78
CA ARG A 293 13.92 28.33 -5.70
C ARG A 293 12.58 29.07 -5.83
N VAL A 294 12.08 29.67 -4.74
CA VAL A 294 10.85 30.48 -4.78
C VAL A 294 11.07 31.82 -5.48
N LYS A 295 12.25 32.45 -5.36
CA LYS A 295 12.58 33.65 -6.15
C LYS A 295 12.66 33.35 -7.64
N VAL A 296 13.36 32.28 -8.02
CA VAL A 296 13.48 31.85 -9.42
C VAL A 296 12.11 31.49 -9.99
N GLY A 297 11.31 30.72 -9.25
CA GLY A 297 9.95 30.37 -9.67
C GLY A 297 9.02 31.58 -9.79
N LYS A 298 9.16 32.59 -8.93
CA LYS A 298 8.37 33.82 -9.01
C LYS A 298 8.74 34.66 -10.23
N GLU A 299 10.02 34.71 -10.60
CA GLU A 299 10.47 35.40 -11.82
C GLU A 299 10.01 34.69 -13.10
N GLU A 300 9.97 33.36 -13.11
CA GLU A 300 9.42 32.58 -14.23
C GLU A 300 7.91 32.77 -14.39
N VAL A 301 7.16 32.78 -13.29
CA VAL A 301 5.70 33.01 -13.33
C VAL A 301 5.37 34.43 -13.80
N VAL A 302 6.18 35.44 -13.43
CA VAL A 302 6.01 36.81 -13.93
C VAL A 302 6.28 36.88 -15.43
N LYS A 303 7.33 36.21 -15.93
CA LYS A 303 7.62 36.15 -17.38
C LYS A 303 6.50 35.46 -18.15
N LEU A 304 5.95 34.36 -17.62
CA LEU A 304 4.83 33.65 -18.24
C LEU A 304 3.56 34.53 -18.30
N ALA A 305 3.28 35.29 -17.25
CA ALA A 305 2.14 36.20 -17.20
C ALA A 305 2.28 37.39 -18.17
N GLU A 306 3.50 37.86 -18.44
CA GLU A 306 3.75 38.89 -19.44
C GLU A 306 3.57 38.36 -20.87
N THR A 307 4.06 37.15 -21.16
CA THR A 307 3.82 36.50 -22.47
C THR A 307 2.34 36.23 -22.73
N ASP A 308 1.58 35.82 -21.72
CA ASP A 308 0.13 35.59 -21.87
C ASP A 308 -0.63 36.90 -22.15
N LYS A 309 -0.22 38.02 -21.52
CA LYS A 309 -0.80 39.33 -21.84
C LYS A 309 -0.52 39.78 -23.27
N GLU A 310 0.68 39.53 -23.79
CA GLU A 310 1.00 39.84 -25.19
C GLU A 310 0.20 38.98 -26.17
N LEU A 311 0.01 37.69 -25.88
CA LEU A 311 -0.80 36.79 -26.72
C LEU A 311 -2.27 37.18 -26.72
N VAL A 312 -2.83 37.55 -25.56
CA VAL A 312 -4.22 38.04 -25.46
C VAL A 312 -4.38 39.37 -26.20
N GLY A 313 -3.40 40.26 -26.15
CA GLY A 313 -3.39 41.51 -26.92
C GLY A 313 -3.43 41.28 -28.43
N LYS A 314 -2.55 40.39 -28.94
CA LYS A 314 -2.49 40.05 -30.37
C LYS A 314 -3.78 39.40 -30.87
N ASN A 315 -4.34 38.47 -30.11
CA ASN A 315 -5.60 37.81 -30.47
C ASN A 315 -6.77 38.81 -30.48
N ALA A 316 -6.79 39.81 -29.59
CA ALA A 316 -7.82 40.83 -29.57
C ALA A 316 -7.73 41.80 -30.78
N GLU A 317 -6.53 42.09 -31.27
CA GLU A 317 -6.34 42.87 -32.50
C GLU A 317 -6.75 42.08 -33.74
N GLU A 318 -6.39 40.80 -33.82
CA GLU A 318 -6.80 39.91 -34.91
C GLU A 318 -8.33 39.74 -34.96
N PHE A 319 -8.99 39.69 -33.80
CA PHE A 319 -10.46 39.65 -33.73
C PHE A 319 -11.12 40.95 -34.19
N LYS A 320 -10.48 42.11 -33.97
CA LYS A 320 -10.97 43.40 -34.46
C LYS A 320 -10.79 43.53 -35.98
N GLU A 321 -9.69 43.01 -36.51
CA GLU A 321 -9.43 42.99 -37.95
C GLU A 321 -10.44 42.10 -38.70
N THR A 322 -10.71 40.90 -38.18
CA THR A 322 -11.67 39.96 -38.79
C THR A 322 -13.10 40.48 -38.76
N THR A 323 -13.55 41.03 -37.63
CA THR A 323 -14.89 41.64 -37.53
C THR A 323 -15.06 42.87 -38.41
N LYS A 324 -14.01 43.68 -38.57
CA LYS A 324 -14.03 44.82 -39.51
C LYS A 324 -14.03 44.38 -40.97
N ALA A 325 -13.35 43.29 -41.30
CA ALA A 325 -13.37 42.68 -42.64
C ALA A 325 -14.73 42.06 -42.98
N GLU A 326 -15.40 41.43 -42.02
CA GLU A 326 -16.76 40.89 -42.18
C GLU A 326 -17.80 42.01 -42.31
N ALA A 327 -17.71 43.07 -41.50
CA ALA A 327 -18.60 44.23 -41.62
C ALA A 327 -18.48 44.92 -42.99
N LYS A 328 -17.27 44.95 -43.58
CA LYS A 328 -17.04 45.52 -44.92
C LYS A 328 -17.55 44.63 -46.07
N LYS A 329 -17.80 43.34 -45.82
CA LYS A 329 -18.42 42.43 -46.82
C LYS A 329 -19.96 42.51 -46.82
N LEU A 330 -20.56 43.08 -45.77
CA LEU A 330 -22.00 43.19 -45.59
C LEU A 330 -22.59 44.54 -46.07
N VAL A 331 -21.74 45.47 -46.51
CA VAL A 331 -22.09 46.75 -47.14
C VAL A 331 -21.69 46.70 -48.60
#